data_AF-A0A2A4T7A2-F1
#
_entry.id   AF-A0A2A4T7A2-F1
#
_cell.length_a   1.000
_cell.length_b   1.000
_cell.length_c   1.000
_cell.angle_alpha   90.00
_cell.angle_beta   90.00
_cell.angle_gamma   90.00
#
_symmetry.space_group_name_H-M   'P 1'
#
loop_
_entity.id
_entity.type
_entity.pdbx_description
1 polymer ?
#
loop_
_entity_poly.entity_id
_entity_poly.type
_entity_poly.pdbx_seq_one_letter_code
_entity_poly.pdbx_strand_id
1 'polypeptide(L)'
;MKQLIETLSQAQRIWFAEMLIQAILVDGKVLSPEVVFLKGIISQVDDEIERARLIQVVKEGKKVPLRHVENVPKGVLVGIFSQLIESCISDLFFAEEEKKLLFKIGMLFDFRRIYIKRWIDWGKEGVEWKQYQQNIVSCRINNREFIVPIHRMNTEQKKWYIDTMVSALMLAGLRDEKEIDLLQFILESSDSIEEKNTLKAHIFKRHRPPMKRPPKIHEEILILIFMDVVSTHIGSGKLSYQGDQQIKQLSDLSRISTIAYTQIIEWCNRVLHWKRMKAFLIANVQLNASAEDQEATQKGLLIPHPNNNSVKIRELECFICDDKTKINAFQLRHYSQVQDSNIFGITRYLKANDSFDFIDFSQIRVIICPVCYFASIDNNFFCKGEKHRMPDILCDPKFRQEWLEKANDRQELFGDKLDEIQSIQRSHSTVIAIYQHAIESMTKLRAKCLVDNLGEEEYLGKEINLRLQLVELLMQFENINQSEEELREVEKLCYKVFTTSGNDLLALKCTRVLLLSALYFDQTQDVENYYRFFENFKIDKLIFLKYDVRDYFNKLYLEIKLIYSKKEFYKKSALKGYHLDLSVKKALEEEL
;
A
#
# COMPACT_ATOMS: atom_id res chain seq x y z
N MET A 1 -8.62 -11.52 24.06
CA MET A 1 -7.54 -11.71 25.04
C MET A 1 -7.62 -13.05 25.79
N LYS A 2 -8.63 -13.35 26.61
CA LYS A 2 -8.71 -14.61 27.39
C LYS A 2 -8.57 -15.89 26.53
N GLN A 3 -9.37 -16.01 25.47
CA GLN A 3 -9.27 -17.11 24.50
C GLN A 3 -7.88 -17.23 23.83
N LEU A 4 -7.18 -16.11 23.62
CA LEU A 4 -5.82 -16.12 23.06
C LEU A 4 -4.82 -16.65 24.10
N ILE A 5 -4.91 -16.19 25.35
CA ILE A 5 -4.03 -16.57 26.45
C ILE A 5 -4.20 -18.05 26.81
N GLU A 6 -5.43 -18.58 26.74
CA GLU A 6 -5.71 -20.01 26.94
C GLU A 6 -4.97 -20.90 25.93
N THR A 7 -4.70 -20.41 24.72
CA THR A 7 -3.93 -21.16 23.71
C THR A 7 -2.40 -21.13 23.92
N LEU A 8 -1.91 -20.32 24.87
CA LEU A 8 -0.48 -20.16 25.12
C LEU A 8 -0.01 -21.08 26.25
N SER A 9 1.17 -21.69 26.05
CA SER A 9 1.89 -22.36 27.13
C SER A 9 2.37 -21.34 28.18
N GLN A 10 2.72 -21.81 29.38
CA GLN A 10 3.19 -20.93 30.45
C GLN A 10 4.41 -20.07 30.03
N ALA A 11 5.37 -20.66 29.30
CA ALA A 11 6.52 -19.93 28.76
C ALA A 11 6.09 -18.86 27.73
N GLN A 12 5.10 -19.16 26.88
CA GLN A 12 4.56 -18.22 25.90
C GLN A 12 3.75 -17.10 26.56
N ARG A 13 3.06 -17.37 27.69
CA ARG A 13 2.37 -16.33 28.47
C ARG A 13 3.34 -15.35 29.09
N ILE A 14 4.45 -15.84 29.66
CA ILE A 14 5.52 -15.00 30.20
C ILE A 14 6.13 -14.14 29.08
N TRP A 15 6.47 -14.76 27.95
CA TRP A 15 7.01 -14.06 26.78
C TRP A 15 6.05 -12.97 26.25
N PHE A 16 4.74 -13.27 26.18
CA PHE A 16 3.75 -12.28 25.76
C PHE A 16 3.63 -11.13 26.76
N ALA A 17 3.66 -11.42 28.07
CA ALA A 17 3.67 -10.39 29.10
C ALA A 17 4.91 -9.50 28.99
N GLU A 18 6.08 -10.06 28.72
CA GLU A 18 7.33 -9.31 28.49
C GLU A 18 7.22 -8.35 27.30
N MET A 19 6.65 -8.80 26.17
CA MET A 19 6.42 -7.94 25.01
C MET A 19 5.41 -6.83 25.31
N LEU A 20 4.34 -7.11 26.07
CA LEU A 20 3.36 -6.11 26.46
C LEU A 20 3.97 -5.05 27.37
N ILE A 21 4.78 -5.47 28.36
CA ILE A 21 5.54 -4.56 29.22
C ILE A 21 6.45 -3.67 28.38
N GLN A 22 7.17 -4.27 27.42
CA GLN A 22 8.05 -3.53 26.53
C GLN A 22 7.28 -2.53 25.66
N ALA A 23 6.07 -2.90 25.19
CA ALA A 23 5.20 -2.04 24.40
C ALA A 23 4.77 -0.79 25.18
N ILE A 24 4.38 -0.97 26.44
CA ILE A 24 3.92 0.11 27.32
C ILE A 24 5.08 0.98 27.83
N LEU A 25 6.24 0.40 28.12
CA LEU A 25 7.38 1.17 28.65
C LEU A 25 8.16 1.94 27.58
N VAL A 26 7.88 1.76 26.30
CA VAL A 26 8.76 2.25 25.21
C VAL A 26 8.76 3.77 25.08
N ASP A 27 7.62 4.41 25.34
CA ASP A 27 7.44 5.86 25.25
C ASP A 27 7.81 6.58 26.58
N GLY A 28 8.14 5.81 27.62
CA GLY A 28 8.53 6.29 28.93
C GLY A 28 7.39 6.77 29.82
N LYS A 29 6.13 6.56 29.42
CA LYS A 29 4.94 6.92 30.21
C LYS A 29 4.16 5.65 30.52
N VAL A 30 3.62 5.56 31.73
CA VAL A 30 2.74 4.44 32.10
C VAL A 30 1.45 5.05 32.63
N LEU A 31 0.39 4.86 31.87
CA LEU A 31 -0.93 5.43 32.14
C LEU A 31 -1.89 4.39 32.70
N SER A 32 -2.89 4.83 33.45
CA SER A 32 -3.87 3.96 34.13
C SER A 32 -4.49 2.89 33.20
N PRO A 33 -4.92 3.21 31.97
CA PRO A 33 -5.49 2.21 31.04
C PRO A 33 -4.52 1.07 30.70
N GLU A 34 -3.24 1.37 30.55
CA GLU A 34 -2.19 0.40 30.21
C GLU A 34 -1.90 -0.54 31.38
N VAL A 35 -1.93 0.00 32.61
CA VAL A 35 -1.78 -0.79 33.83
C VAL A 35 -2.91 -1.82 33.97
N VAL A 36 -4.14 -1.47 33.57
CA VAL A 36 -5.27 -2.42 33.57
C VAL A 36 -5.02 -3.57 32.60
N PHE A 37 -4.53 -3.26 31.38
CA PHE A 37 -4.13 -4.26 30.40
C PHE A 37 -3.03 -5.19 30.94
N LEU A 38 -1.98 -4.63 31.55
CA LEU A 38 -0.88 -5.39 32.15
C LEU A 38 -1.35 -6.32 33.26
N LYS A 39 -2.17 -5.82 34.19
CA LYS A 39 -2.72 -6.63 35.29
C LYS A 39 -3.50 -7.83 34.76
N GLY A 40 -4.28 -7.64 33.71
CA GLY A 40 -5.07 -8.69 33.09
C GLY A 40 -4.24 -9.82 32.47
N ILE A 41 -3.02 -9.53 31.98
CA ILE A 41 -2.11 -10.56 31.44
C ILE A 41 -1.24 -11.18 32.53
N ILE A 42 -0.67 -10.35 33.43
CA ILE A 42 0.18 -10.80 34.53
C ILE A 42 -0.60 -11.77 35.45
N SER A 43 -1.90 -11.55 35.65
CA SER A 43 -2.73 -12.45 36.45
C SER A 43 -2.90 -13.86 35.85
N GLN A 44 -2.61 -14.04 34.56
CA GLN A 44 -2.71 -15.30 33.83
C GLN A 44 -1.39 -16.09 33.78
N VAL A 45 -0.34 -15.56 34.40
CA VAL A 45 0.95 -16.24 34.57
C VAL A 45 0.87 -17.10 35.83
N ASP A 46 0.80 -18.43 35.67
CA ASP A 46 0.58 -19.37 36.77
C ASP A 46 1.74 -19.40 37.79
N ASP A 47 2.96 -19.13 37.36
CA ASP A 47 4.17 -19.06 38.20
C ASP A 47 4.23 -17.74 39.01
N GLU A 48 4.17 -17.86 40.34
CA GLU A 48 4.22 -16.73 41.27
C GLU A 48 5.56 -15.99 41.28
N ILE A 49 6.68 -16.69 41.06
CA ILE A 49 8.02 -16.10 41.03
C ILE A 49 8.15 -15.22 39.79
N GLU A 50 7.75 -15.75 38.63
CA GLU A 50 7.76 -15.00 37.38
C GLU A 50 6.78 -13.84 37.39
N ARG A 51 5.60 -14.02 38.02
CA ARG A 51 4.63 -12.94 38.23
C ARG A 51 5.25 -11.81 39.06
N ALA A 52 5.94 -12.13 40.15
CA ALA A 52 6.63 -11.14 40.98
C ALA A 52 7.75 -10.43 40.21
N ARG A 53 8.51 -11.17 39.39
CA ARG A 53 9.54 -10.59 38.51
C ARG A 53 8.96 -9.60 37.51
N LEU A 54 7.88 -9.95 36.80
CA LEU A 54 7.23 -9.08 35.83
C LEU A 54 6.69 -7.80 36.47
N ILE A 55 6.10 -7.90 37.67
CA ILE A 55 5.65 -6.73 38.45
C ILE A 55 6.85 -5.84 38.81
N GLN A 56 7.98 -6.44 39.21
CA GLN A 56 9.18 -5.69 39.55
C GLN A 56 9.77 -4.95 38.33
N VAL A 57 9.78 -5.60 37.15
CA VAL A 57 10.24 -4.98 35.90
C VAL A 57 9.40 -3.74 35.55
N VAL A 58 8.07 -3.82 35.70
CA VAL A 58 7.17 -2.68 35.47
C VAL A 58 7.48 -1.54 36.44
N LYS A 59 7.71 -1.84 37.73
CA LYS A 59 8.04 -0.82 38.76
C LYS A 59 9.38 -0.14 38.49
N GLU A 60 10.37 -0.90 38.01
CA GLU A 60 11.72 -0.40 37.75
C GLU A 60 11.85 0.30 36.39
N GLY A 61 10.84 0.22 35.52
CA GLY A 61 10.88 0.78 34.16
C GLY A 61 11.96 0.16 33.28
N LYS A 62 12.39 -1.07 33.58
CA LYS A 62 13.48 -1.73 32.85
C LYS A 62 12.98 -2.26 31.51
N LYS A 63 13.69 -1.93 30.44
CA LYS A 63 13.45 -2.49 29.11
C LYS A 63 13.75 -3.99 29.11
N VAL A 64 12.81 -4.78 28.59
CA VAL A 64 12.94 -6.23 28.40
C VAL A 64 13.44 -6.49 26.98
N PRO A 65 14.47 -7.33 26.79
CA PRO A 65 14.95 -7.67 25.45
C PRO A 65 13.87 -8.44 24.67
N LEU A 66 13.66 -8.06 23.42
CA LEU A 66 12.80 -8.81 22.51
C LEU A 66 13.48 -10.15 22.17
N ARG A 67 12.75 -11.25 22.36
CA ARG A 67 13.22 -12.61 22.05
C ARG A 67 12.25 -13.28 21.10
N HIS A 68 12.79 -14.07 20.18
CA HIS A 68 12.00 -14.97 19.38
C HIS A 68 11.48 -16.11 20.27
N VAL A 69 10.25 -16.57 20.04
CA VAL A 69 9.69 -17.76 20.70
C VAL A 69 9.43 -18.83 19.66
N GLU A 70 9.81 -20.06 19.95
CA GLU A 70 9.60 -21.17 19.04
C GLU A 70 8.17 -21.72 19.15
N ASN A 71 7.67 -22.29 18.05
CA ASN A 71 6.43 -23.07 18.00
C ASN A 71 5.12 -22.31 18.33
N VAL A 72 5.02 -21.02 17.97
CA VAL A 72 3.75 -20.29 18.03
C VAL A 72 3.06 -20.30 16.65
N PRO A 73 1.83 -20.80 16.54
CA PRO A 73 1.09 -20.77 15.27
C PRO A 73 0.88 -19.36 14.73
N LYS A 74 0.89 -19.20 13.40
CA LYS A 74 0.74 -17.90 12.72
C LYS A 74 -0.50 -17.12 13.17
N GLY A 75 -1.65 -17.79 13.30
CA GLY A 75 -2.89 -17.15 13.77
C GLY A 75 -2.79 -16.59 15.19
N VAL A 76 -2.00 -17.25 16.05
CA VAL A 76 -1.73 -16.81 17.43
C VAL A 76 -0.80 -15.61 17.44
N LEU A 77 0.26 -15.59 16.60
CA LEU A 77 1.16 -14.44 16.46
C LEU A 77 0.42 -13.17 16.04
N VAL A 78 -0.50 -13.28 15.08
CA VAL A 78 -1.31 -12.13 14.64
C VAL A 78 -2.29 -11.70 15.74
N GLY A 79 -2.87 -12.65 16.47
CA GLY A 79 -3.66 -12.38 17.67
C GLY A 79 -2.88 -11.54 18.67
N ILE A 80 -1.66 -11.98 19.02
CA ILE A 80 -0.74 -11.27 19.92
C ILE A 80 -0.42 -9.87 19.39
N PHE A 81 -0.06 -9.77 18.11
CA PHE A 81 0.29 -8.49 17.48
C PHE A 81 -0.86 -7.48 17.56
N SER A 82 -2.09 -7.94 17.32
CA SER A 82 -3.29 -7.10 17.45
C SER A 82 -3.52 -6.62 18.89
N GLN A 83 -3.22 -7.44 19.91
CA GLN A 83 -3.36 -7.06 21.31
C GLN A 83 -2.30 -6.03 21.73
N LEU A 84 -1.06 -6.17 21.23
CA LEU A 84 0.01 -5.19 21.47
C LEU A 84 -0.34 -3.82 20.90
N ILE A 85 -0.93 -3.77 19.70
CA ILE A 85 -1.41 -2.51 19.13
C ILE A 85 -2.54 -1.93 19.97
N GLU A 86 -3.53 -2.75 20.37
CA GLU A 86 -4.65 -2.30 21.21
C GLU A 86 -4.21 -1.71 22.56
N SER A 87 -3.14 -2.24 23.15
CA SER A 87 -2.56 -1.66 24.36
C SER A 87 -1.85 -0.34 24.11
N CYS A 88 -1.05 -0.23 23.04
CA CYS A 88 -0.37 1.02 22.67
C CYS A 88 -1.37 2.16 22.42
N ILE A 89 -2.52 1.87 21.81
CA ILE A 89 -3.54 2.89 21.53
C ILE A 89 -4.53 3.09 22.69
N SER A 90 -4.27 2.53 23.87
CA SER A 90 -5.21 2.55 24.99
C SER A 90 -5.32 3.93 25.65
N ASP A 91 -4.27 4.74 25.57
CA ASP A 91 -4.16 6.08 26.16
C ASP A 91 -4.59 7.23 25.23
N LEU A 92 -5.05 6.90 24.01
CA LEU A 92 -5.43 7.81 22.93
C LEU A 92 -4.25 8.47 22.19
N PHE A 93 -3.04 7.96 22.35
CA PHE A 93 -1.85 8.47 21.67
C PHE A 93 -0.99 7.33 21.14
N PHE A 94 -0.80 7.26 19.82
CA PHE A 94 0.05 6.23 19.23
C PHE A 94 1.43 6.80 18.91
N ALA A 95 2.37 6.67 19.84
CA ALA A 95 3.70 7.26 19.75
C ALA A 95 4.54 6.66 18.61
N GLU A 96 5.52 7.42 18.10
CA GLU A 96 6.42 6.93 17.05
C GLU A 96 7.35 5.83 17.57
N GLU A 97 7.71 5.87 18.85
CA GLU A 97 8.50 4.85 19.55
C GLU A 97 7.78 3.50 19.59
N GLU A 98 6.47 3.51 19.87
CA GLU A 98 5.61 2.33 19.85
C GLU A 98 5.47 1.76 18.45
N LYS A 99 5.22 2.61 17.45
CA LYS A 99 5.17 2.20 16.03
C LYS A 99 6.47 1.54 15.60
N LYS A 100 7.63 2.11 15.97
CA LYS A 100 8.95 1.53 15.69
C LYS A 100 9.16 0.19 16.40
N LEU A 101 8.70 0.06 17.65
CA LEU A 101 8.78 -1.19 18.41
C LEU A 101 7.89 -2.27 17.79
N LEU A 102 6.62 -1.95 17.49
CA LEU A 102 5.70 -2.85 16.81
C LEU A 102 6.23 -3.25 15.45
N PHE A 103 6.91 -2.36 14.74
CA PHE A 103 7.58 -2.71 13.49
C PHE A 103 8.67 -3.76 13.71
N LYS A 104 9.50 -3.61 14.75
CA LYS A 104 10.52 -4.61 15.13
C LYS A 104 9.89 -5.94 15.54
N ILE A 105 8.80 -5.92 16.31
CA ILE A 105 8.07 -7.13 16.71
C ILE A 105 7.45 -7.83 15.50
N GLY A 106 6.83 -7.09 14.58
CA GLY A 106 6.29 -7.66 13.35
C GLY A 106 7.37 -8.32 12.49
N MET A 107 8.55 -7.68 12.38
CA MET A 107 9.71 -8.29 11.70
C MET A 107 10.19 -9.56 12.42
N LEU A 108 10.16 -9.58 13.76
CA LEU A 108 10.49 -10.75 14.57
C LEU A 108 9.49 -11.90 14.36
N PHE A 109 8.22 -11.60 14.05
CA PHE A 109 7.19 -12.58 13.71
C PHE A 109 7.23 -13.01 12.22
N ASP A 110 8.25 -12.57 11.49
CA ASP A 110 8.43 -12.77 10.05
C ASP A 110 7.27 -12.22 9.19
N PHE A 111 6.59 -11.18 9.67
CA PHE A 111 5.56 -10.50 8.88
C PHE A 111 6.19 -9.68 7.76
N ARG A 112 5.49 -9.60 6.61
CA ARG A 112 5.89 -8.68 5.55
C ARG A 112 5.83 -7.24 6.03
N ARG A 113 6.81 -6.42 5.64
CA ARG A 113 6.85 -4.99 6.00
C ARG A 113 5.53 -4.27 5.66
N ILE A 114 4.93 -4.58 4.51
CA ILE A 114 3.65 -3.99 4.12
C ILE A 114 2.51 -4.38 5.07
N TYR A 115 2.50 -5.61 5.55
CA TYR A 115 1.47 -6.12 6.44
C TYR A 115 1.57 -5.49 7.82
N ILE A 116 2.79 -5.30 8.31
CA ILE A 116 3.09 -4.54 9.53
C ILE A 116 2.60 -3.10 9.40
N LYS A 117 2.88 -2.43 8.28
CA LYS A 117 2.38 -1.06 8.03
C LYS A 117 0.85 -0.98 8.10
N ARG A 118 0.14 -1.91 7.46
CA ARG A 118 -1.34 -1.97 7.51
C ARG A 118 -1.88 -2.13 8.93
N TRP A 119 -1.20 -2.93 9.77
CA TRP A 119 -1.54 -3.06 11.18
C TRP A 119 -1.28 -1.77 11.97
N ILE A 120 -0.19 -1.05 11.67
CA ILE A 120 0.09 0.26 12.27
C ILE A 120 -0.96 1.29 11.84
N ASP A 121 -1.35 1.32 10.57
CA ASP A 121 -2.40 2.22 10.08
C ASP A 121 -3.76 1.90 10.72
N TRP A 122 -4.08 0.61 10.88
CA TRP A 122 -5.23 0.16 11.68
C TRP A 122 -5.16 0.67 13.14
N GLY A 123 -3.97 0.69 13.75
CA GLY A 123 -3.79 1.29 15.07
C GLY A 123 -4.08 2.80 15.09
N LYS A 124 -3.63 3.55 14.08
CA LYS A 124 -3.91 5.00 13.93
C LYS A 124 -5.41 5.27 13.81
N GLU A 125 -6.11 4.54 12.92
CA GLU A 125 -7.57 4.61 12.82
C GLU A 125 -8.24 4.33 14.17
N GLY A 126 -7.65 3.40 14.95
CA GLY A 126 -8.04 3.07 16.31
C GLY A 126 -8.02 4.26 17.27
N VAL A 127 -6.98 5.08 17.19
CA VAL A 127 -6.87 6.33 17.96
C VAL A 127 -7.88 7.35 17.46
N GLU A 128 -8.01 7.52 16.14
CA GLU A 128 -8.90 8.52 15.53
C GLU A 128 -10.36 8.34 15.95
N TRP A 129 -10.89 7.11 15.92
CA TRP A 129 -12.29 6.90 16.31
C TRP A 129 -12.51 7.11 17.81
N LYS A 130 -11.54 6.79 18.67
CA LYS A 130 -11.63 7.05 20.11
C LYS A 130 -11.52 8.54 20.43
N GLN A 131 -10.67 9.28 19.71
CA GLN A 131 -10.62 10.74 19.81
C GLN A 131 -11.95 11.36 19.32
N TYR A 132 -12.54 10.82 18.26
CA TYR A 132 -13.89 11.23 17.83
C TYR A 132 -14.93 10.97 18.94
N GLN A 133 -14.86 9.84 19.63
CA GLN A 133 -15.69 9.56 20.82
C GLN A 133 -15.51 10.64 21.91
N GLN A 134 -14.27 11.06 22.17
CA GLN A 134 -13.95 12.12 23.13
C GLN A 134 -14.50 13.50 22.71
N ASN A 135 -14.64 13.75 21.41
CA ASN A 135 -15.24 15.00 20.93
C ASN A 135 -16.76 15.02 21.12
N ILE A 136 -17.41 13.85 21.11
CA ILE A 136 -18.86 13.72 21.36
C ILE A 136 -19.17 13.83 22.85
N VAL A 137 -18.35 13.22 23.71
CA VAL A 137 -18.52 13.24 25.17
C VAL A 137 -17.72 14.40 25.76
N SER A 138 -18.37 15.41 26.34
CA SER A 138 -17.62 16.55 26.89
C SER A 138 -16.59 16.12 27.95
N CYS A 139 -15.39 16.71 27.90
CA CYS A 139 -14.29 16.47 28.84
C CYS A 139 -14.64 16.76 30.31
N ARG A 140 -15.84 17.30 30.62
CA ARG A 140 -16.29 17.64 31.97
C ARG A 140 -16.79 16.44 32.77
N ILE A 141 -17.18 15.36 32.10
CA ILE A 141 -17.76 14.17 32.76
C ILE A 141 -16.77 13.02 32.88
N ASN A 142 -15.88 12.83 31.91
CA ASN A 142 -15.04 11.64 31.87
C ASN A 142 -13.62 11.92 31.35
N ASN A 143 -12.61 11.65 32.18
CA ASN A 143 -11.20 11.74 31.80
C ASN A 143 -10.76 10.46 31.06
N ARG A 144 -11.18 10.33 29.78
CA ARG A 144 -10.70 9.31 28.83
C ARG A 144 -11.08 7.85 29.12
N GLU A 145 -11.84 7.56 30.17
CA GLU A 145 -12.24 6.18 30.49
C GLU A 145 -13.55 5.78 29.79
N PHE A 146 -14.35 6.75 29.31
CA PHE A 146 -15.65 6.55 28.64
C PHE A 146 -16.69 5.73 29.42
N ILE A 147 -16.47 5.53 30.72
CA ILE A 147 -17.39 4.90 31.69
C ILE A 147 -18.56 5.82 32.06
N VAL A 148 -19.78 5.30 32.09
CA VAL A 148 -20.95 6.00 32.64
C VAL A 148 -20.74 6.32 34.13
N PRO A 149 -20.87 7.58 34.58
CA PRO A 149 -20.60 7.96 35.97
C PRO A 149 -21.77 7.57 36.89
N ILE A 150 -21.94 6.28 37.16
CA ILE A 150 -23.08 5.71 37.92
C ILE A 150 -23.26 6.37 39.30
N HIS A 151 -22.16 6.79 39.94
CA HIS A 151 -22.19 7.49 41.23
C HIS A 151 -22.91 8.85 41.20
N ARG A 152 -23.04 9.49 40.02
CA ARG A 152 -23.78 10.75 39.86
C ARG A 152 -25.28 10.53 39.62
N MET A 153 -25.70 9.29 39.52
CA MET A 153 -27.08 8.92 39.20
C MET A 153 -27.85 8.60 40.47
N ASN A 154 -29.09 9.08 40.55
CA ASN A 154 -30.02 8.67 41.61
C ASN A 154 -30.55 7.24 41.35
N THR A 155 -31.27 6.68 42.31
CA THR A 155 -31.80 5.31 42.25
C THR A 155 -32.64 5.04 40.99
N GLU A 156 -33.54 5.95 40.62
CA GLU A 156 -34.40 5.80 39.44
C GLU A 156 -33.59 5.80 38.13
N GLN A 157 -32.61 6.71 38.03
CA GLN A 157 -31.70 6.81 36.89
C GLN A 157 -30.82 5.57 36.77
N LYS A 158 -30.22 5.11 37.89
CA LYS A 158 -29.43 3.88 37.94
C LYS A 158 -30.27 2.74 37.39
N LYS A 159 -31.46 2.50 37.97
CA LYS A 159 -32.40 1.44 37.54
C LYS A 159 -32.69 1.47 36.05
N TRP A 160 -32.99 2.64 35.49
CA TRP A 160 -33.25 2.78 34.06
C TRP A 160 -32.04 2.39 33.19
N TYR A 161 -30.83 2.80 33.58
CA TYR A 161 -29.61 2.39 32.90
C TYR A 161 -29.40 0.87 32.96
N ILE A 162 -29.61 0.23 34.11
CA ILE A 162 -29.48 -1.23 34.24
C ILE A 162 -30.48 -1.94 33.32
N ASP A 163 -31.76 -1.55 33.36
CA ASP A 163 -32.81 -2.13 32.50
C ASP A 163 -32.44 -2.01 31.01
N THR A 164 -31.85 -0.87 30.63
CA THR A 164 -31.42 -0.58 29.26
C THR A 164 -30.25 -1.48 28.83
N MET A 165 -29.23 -1.62 29.68
CA MET A 165 -28.06 -2.47 29.43
C MET A 165 -28.42 -3.96 29.41
N VAL A 166 -29.25 -4.43 30.35
CA VAL A 166 -29.77 -5.81 30.36
C VAL A 166 -30.53 -6.10 29.07
N SER A 167 -31.38 -5.17 28.62
CA SER A 167 -32.13 -5.29 27.37
C SER A 167 -31.20 -5.39 26.16
N ALA A 168 -30.12 -4.58 26.13
CA ALA A 168 -29.12 -4.60 25.07
C ALA A 168 -28.32 -5.91 25.03
N LEU A 169 -27.81 -6.36 26.18
CA LEU A 169 -27.05 -7.61 26.32
C LEU A 169 -27.90 -8.83 25.90
N MET A 170 -29.17 -8.85 26.31
CA MET A 170 -30.07 -9.93 25.92
C MET A 170 -30.34 -9.98 24.41
N LEU A 171 -30.48 -8.83 23.75
CA LEU A 171 -30.65 -8.75 22.29
C LEU A 171 -29.37 -9.05 21.51
N ALA A 172 -28.22 -8.62 22.04
CA ALA A 172 -26.91 -8.99 21.49
C ALA A 172 -26.65 -10.50 21.65
N GLY A 173 -27.39 -11.16 22.56
CA GLY A 173 -27.16 -12.51 23.04
C GLY A 173 -26.06 -12.47 24.10
N LEU A 174 -26.35 -12.91 25.32
CA LEU A 174 -25.35 -13.04 26.39
C LEU A 174 -24.24 -13.99 25.92
N ARG A 175 -23.02 -13.47 25.76
CA ARG A 175 -21.91 -14.16 25.08
C ARG A 175 -20.80 -14.60 26.01
N ASP A 176 -20.52 -13.89 27.11
CA ASP A 176 -19.38 -14.21 27.98
C ASP A 176 -19.49 -13.76 29.46
N GLU A 177 -18.51 -14.17 30.29
CA GLU A 177 -18.36 -13.79 31.70
C GLU A 177 -18.19 -12.29 31.92
N LYS A 178 -17.67 -11.53 30.94
CA LYS A 178 -17.44 -10.08 31.11
C LYS A 178 -18.73 -9.29 31.08
N GLU A 179 -19.68 -9.72 30.27
CA GLU A 179 -21.04 -9.18 30.29
C GLU A 179 -21.72 -9.45 31.64
N ILE A 180 -21.41 -10.59 32.26
CA ILE A 180 -21.87 -10.93 33.62
C ILE A 180 -21.14 -10.07 34.67
N ASP A 181 -19.83 -9.85 34.54
CA ASP A 181 -19.05 -8.99 35.44
C ASP A 181 -19.50 -7.53 35.37
N LEU A 182 -19.79 -7.01 34.16
CA LEU A 182 -20.38 -5.68 33.96
C LEU A 182 -21.74 -5.59 34.65
N LEU A 183 -22.59 -6.60 34.49
CA LEU A 183 -23.87 -6.68 35.19
C LEU A 183 -23.68 -6.75 36.71
N GLN A 184 -22.71 -7.52 37.21
CA GLN A 184 -22.40 -7.60 38.64
C GLN A 184 -21.90 -6.26 39.19
N PHE A 185 -20.98 -5.59 38.49
CA PHE A 185 -20.50 -4.26 38.86
C PHE A 185 -21.64 -3.24 38.94
N ILE A 186 -22.52 -3.24 37.91
CA ILE A 186 -23.69 -2.36 37.87
C ILE A 186 -24.67 -2.72 39.00
N LEU A 187 -24.90 -4.00 39.29
CA LEU A 187 -25.74 -4.46 40.41
C LEU A 187 -25.15 -4.07 41.77
N GLU A 188 -23.84 -4.16 41.94
CA GLU A 188 -23.15 -3.82 43.18
C GLU A 188 -23.26 -2.33 43.50
N SER A 189 -23.34 -1.48 42.47
CA SER A 189 -23.53 -0.03 42.58
C SER A 189 -24.95 0.43 42.98
N SER A 190 -25.93 -0.48 43.06
CA SER A 190 -27.24 -0.22 43.64
C SER A 190 -27.20 -0.40 45.16
N ASP A 191 -27.85 0.51 45.90
CA ASP A 191 -27.90 0.47 47.36
C ASP A 191 -29.06 -0.39 47.90
N SER A 192 -29.99 -0.82 47.04
CA SER A 192 -31.20 -1.57 47.43
C SER A 192 -31.08 -3.08 47.17
N ILE A 193 -31.27 -3.89 48.21
CA ILE A 193 -31.26 -5.36 48.15
C ILE A 193 -32.42 -5.88 47.27
N GLU A 194 -33.59 -5.24 47.36
CA GLU A 194 -34.78 -5.63 46.58
C GLU A 194 -34.59 -5.37 45.08
N GLU A 195 -33.89 -4.29 44.73
CA GLU A 195 -33.53 -3.99 43.34
C GLU A 195 -32.50 -4.97 42.80
N LYS A 196 -31.46 -5.28 43.57
CA LYS A 196 -30.47 -6.32 43.20
C LYS A 196 -31.17 -7.65 42.93
N ASN A 197 -32.16 -8.02 43.73
CA ASN A 197 -32.91 -9.27 43.56
C ASN A 197 -33.82 -9.25 42.33
N THR A 198 -34.48 -8.13 42.03
CA THR A 198 -35.32 -7.98 40.83
C THR A 198 -34.50 -8.06 39.55
N LEU A 199 -33.35 -7.39 39.52
CA LEU A 199 -32.46 -7.38 38.35
C LEU A 199 -31.74 -8.73 38.17
N LYS A 200 -31.31 -9.37 39.26
CA LYS A 200 -30.87 -10.76 39.23
C LYS A 200 -31.96 -11.65 38.64
N ALA A 201 -33.23 -11.46 39.01
CA ALA A 201 -34.33 -12.23 38.45
C ALA A 201 -34.51 -12.00 36.94
N HIS A 202 -34.32 -10.79 36.41
CA HIS A 202 -34.34 -10.53 34.97
C HIS A 202 -33.24 -11.30 34.22
N ILE A 203 -32.02 -11.29 34.77
CA ILE A 203 -30.86 -12.01 34.21
C ILE A 203 -31.08 -13.53 34.27
N PHE A 204 -31.46 -14.07 35.44
CA PHE A 204 -31.67 -15.50 35.65
C PHE A 204 -32.86 -16.05 34.87
N LYS A 205 -33.98 -15.30 34.80
CA LYS A 205 -35.18 -15.71 34.05
C LYS A 205 -35.08 -15.44 32.55
N ARG A 206 -33.95 -14.87 32.07
CA ARG A 206 -33.76 -14.43 30.69
C ARG A 206 -34.97 -13.64 30.18
N HIS A 207 -35.46 -12.70 30.99
CA HIS A 207 -36.60 -11.88 30.64
C HIS A 207 -36.17 -10.45 30.34
N ARG A 208 -36.41 -10.03 29.09
CA ARG A 208 -36.02 -8.71 28.58
C ARG A 208 -36.85 -7.61 29.26
N PRO A 209 -36.22 -6.67 29.99
CA PRO A 209 -36.94 -5.53 30.53
C PRO A 209 -37.55 -4.67 29.40
N PRO A 210 -38.79 -4.17 29.56
CA PRO A 210 -39.38 -3.26 28.60
C PRO A 210 -38.63 -1.91 28.62
N MET A 211 -38.28 -1.40 27.44
CA MET A 211 -37.64 -0.08 27.35
C MET A 211 -38.66 1.03 27.67
N LYS A 212 -38.27 1.94 28.57
CA LYS A 212 -39.08 3.07 29.03
C LYS A 212 -38.37 4.38 28.72
N ARG A 213 -39.09 5.50 28.79
CA ARG A 213 -38.47 6.83 28.73
C ARG A 213 -37.47 7.00 29.88
N PRO A 214 -36.29 7.60 29.64
CA PRO A 214 -35.36 7.88 30.71
C PRO A 214 -35.97 8.84 31.72
N PRO A 215 -35.67 8.69 33.02
CA PRO A 215 -35.88 9.76 34.00
C PRO A 215 -35.04 10.99 33.60
N LYS A 216 -35.16 12.11 34.32
CA LYS A 216 -34.41 13.35 34.03
C LYS A 216 -32.90 13.11 34.16
N ILE A 217 -32.24 12.67 33.10
CA ILE A 217 -30.79 12.41 32.99
C ILE A 217 -30.18 13.52 32.15
N HIS A 218 -29.00 14.01 32.56
CA HIS A 218 -28.26 15.00 31.80
C HIS A 218 -27.83 14.44 30.43
N GLU A 219 -27.96 15.23 29.36
CA GLU A 219 -27.73 14.77 27.98
C GLU A 219 -26.35 14.09 27.80
N GLU A 220 -25.31 14.61 28.42
CA GLU A 220 -23.95 14.03 28.35
C GLU A 220 -23.86 12.62 28.99
N ILE A 221 -24.59 12.35 30.07
CA ILE A 221 -24.65 11.01 30.68
C ILE A 221 -25.47 10.08 29.78
N LEU A 222 -26.55 10.60 29.19
CA LEU A 222 -27.38 9.86 28.26
C LEU A 222 -26.57 9.45 27.01
N ILE A 223 -25.75 10.32 26.44
CA ILE A 223 -24.84 10.01 25.34
C ILE A 223 -23.90 8.85 25.69
N LEU A 224 -23.30 8.86 26.89
CA LEU A 224 -22.45 7.76 27.36
C LEU A 224 -23.21 6.43 27.44
N ILE A 225 -24.44 6.45 27.97
CA ILE A 225 -25.31 5.27 28.02
C ILE A 225 -25.62 4.76 26.60
N PHE A 226 -25.87 5.66 25.64
CA PHE A 226 -26.07 5.28 24.25
C PHE A 226 -24.84 4.61 23.66
N MET A 227 -23.65 5.14 23.92
CA MET A 227 -22.40 4.55 23.46
C MET A 227 -22.20 3.15 24.05
N ASP A 228 -22.47 2.93 25.34
CA ASP A 228 -22.42 1.60 25.96
C ASP A 228 -23.37 0.60 25.28
N VAL A 229 -24.61 1.02 25.00
CA VAL A 229 -25.61 0.19 24.29
C VAL A 229 -25.13 -0.16 22.90
N VAL A 230 -24.62 0.82 22.14
CA VAL A 230 -24.07 0.61 20.80
C VAL A 230 -22.87 -0.33 20.86
N SER A 231 -21.92 -0.10 21.77
CA SER A 231 -20.73 -0.93 21.99
C SER A 231 -21.07 -2.38 22.28
N THR A 232 -22.14 -2.60 23.06
CA THR A 232 -22.68 -3.93 23.36
C THR A 232 -23.12 -4.64 22.08
N HIS A 233 -23.91 -3.97 21.23
CA HIS A 233 -24.40 -4.57 19.98
C HIS A 233 -23.29 -4.84 18.96
N ILE A 234 -22.31 -3.94 18.87
CA ILE A 234 -21.20 -4.09 17.92
C ILE A 234 -20.04 -4.90 18.51
N GLY A 235 -20.19 -5.52 19.68
CA GLY A 235 -19.17 -6.36 20.33
C GLY A 235 -18.51 -7.34 19.37
N SER A 236 -19.33 -7.98 18.53
CA SER A 236 -18.93 -8.95 17.51
C SER A 236 -18.45 -8.39 16.16
N GLY A 237 -18.33 -7.06 16.02
CA GLY A 237 -17.91 -6.42 14.77
C GLY A 237 -19.03 -6.27 13.73
N LYS A 238 -20.28 -6.54 14.10
CA LYS A 238 -21.48 -6.33 13.28
C LYS A 238 -22.60 -5.73 14.14
N LEU A 239 -23.37 -4.81 13.57
CA LEU A 239 -24.62 -4.33 14.15
C LEU A 239 -25.77 -5.18 13.59
N SER A 240 -26.51 -5.85 14.47
CA SER A 240 -27.68 -6.64 14.07
C SER A 240 -28.88 -5.74 13.80
N TYR A 241 -29.86 -6.24 13.02
CA TYR A 241 -31.13 -5.52 12.82
C TYR A 241 -31.84 -5.21 14.15
N GLN A 242 -31.81 -6.15 15.10
CA GLN A 242 -32.41 -5.94 16.42
C GLN A 242 -31.67 -4.86 17.24
N GLY A 243 -30.34 -4.79 17.12
CA GLY A 243 -29.54 -3.74 17.74
C GLY A 243 -29.85 -2.37 17.16
N ASP A 244 -29.92 -2.26 15.83
CA ASP A 244 -30.31 -1.03 15.13
C ASP A 244 -31.70 -0.53 15.56
N GLN A 245 -32.70 -1.43 15.59
CA GLN A 245 -34.04 -1.10 16.07
C GLN A 245 -34.05 -0.64 17.53
N GLN A 246 -33.24 -1.26 18.40
CA GLN A 246 -33.15 -0.84 19.79
C GLN A 246 -32.49 0.53 19.94
N ILE A 247 -31.40 0.82 19.21
CA ILE A 247 -30.73 2.13 19.24
C ILE A 247 -31.70 3.21 18.78
N LYS A 248 -32.46 2.95 17.72
CA LYS A 248 -33.51 3.86 17.23
C LYS A 248 -34.62 4.08 18.26
N GLN A 249 -35.15 3.00 18.84
CA GLN A 249 -36.16 3.07 19.89
C GLN A 249 -35.65 3.84 21.11
N LEU A 250 -34.39 3.66 21.50
CA LEU A 250 -33.78 4.40 22.60
C LEU A 250 -33.67 5.89 22.27
N SER A 251 -33.30 6.23 21.03
CA SER A 251 -33.26 7.61 20.52
C SER A 251 -34.63 8.28 20.67
N ASP A 252 -35.69 7.61 20.19
CA ASP A 252 -37.06 8.13 20.24
C ASP A 252 -37.56 8.31 21.68
N LEU A 253 -37.25 7.36 22.57
CA LEU A 253 -37.67 7.42 23.98
C LEU A 253 -36.92 8.49 24.78
N SER A 254 -35.65 8.70 24.46
CA SER A 254 -34.76 9.59 25.20
C SER A 254 -34.76 11.03 24.72
N ARG A 255 -35.32 11.30 23.54
CA ARG A 255 -35.36 12.64 22.92
C ARG A 255 -33.98 13.28 22.79
N ILE A 256 -32.96 12.45 22.55
CA ILE A 256 -31.62 12.93 22.23
C ILE A 256 -31.69 13.80 20.96
N SER A 257 -30.84 14.84 20.90
CA SER A 257 -30.81 15.72 19.74
C SER A 257 -30.41 14.96 18.46
N THR A 258 -30.97 15.35 17.31
CA THR A 258 -30.63 14.77 16.00
C THR A 258 -29.14 14.85 15.70
N ILE A 259 -28.49 15.92 16.17
CA ILE A 259 -27.04 16.14 16.03
C ILE A 259 -26.28 15.06 16.80
N ALA A 260 -26.56 14.88 18.09
CA ALA A 260 -25.90 13.87 18.91
C ALA A 260 -26.17 12.44 18.41
N TYR A 261 -27.40 12.13 17.98
CA TYR A 261 -27.70 10.84 17.35
C TYR A 261 -26.85 10.59 16.11
N THR A 262 -26.77 11.58 15.20
CA THR A 262 -25.99 11.46 13.97
C THR A 262 -24.50 11.23 14.26
N GLN A 263 -23.95 11.95 15.23
CA GLN A 263 -22.56 11.77 15.68
C GLN A 263 -22.31 10.38 16.28
N ILE A 264 -23.24 9.85 17.09
CA ILE A 264 -23.14 8.49 17.64
C ILE A 264 -23.19 7.44 16.53
N ILE A 265 -24.04 7.61 15.52
CA ILE A 265 -24.10 6.67 14.37
C ILE A 265 -22.83 6.77 13.51
N GLU A 266 -22.30 7.97 13.28
CA GLU A 266 -21.02 8.15 12.58
C GLU A 266 -19.88 7.46 13.33
N TRP A 267 -19.80 7.67 14.65
CA TRP A 267 -18.86 6.97 15.54
C TRP A 267 -19.01 5.44 15.45
N CYS A 268 -20.24 4.93 15.52
CA CYS A 268 -20.53 3.50 15.38
C CYS A 268 -19.99 2.92 14.07
N ASN A 269 -20.20 3.62 12.95
CA ASN A 269 -19.69 3.20 11.64
C ASN A 269 -18.17 3.15 11.59
N ARG A 270 -17.48 4.13 12.20
CA ARG A 270 -16.00 4.12 12.32
C ARG A 270 -15.52 2.91 13.13
N VAL A 271 -16.15 2.61 14.27
CA VAL A 271 -15.81 1.42 15.09
C VAL A 271 -16.06 0.12 14.33
N LEU A 272 -17.18 0.01 13.60
CA LEU A 272 -17.48 -1.16 12.78
C LEU A 272 -16.47 -1.36 11.66
N HIS A 273 -16.07 -0.29 10.96
CA HIS A 273 -15.02 -0.34 9.95
C HIS A 273 -13.71 -0.85 10.55
N TRP A 274 -13.27 -0.24 11.65
CA TRP A 274 -12.05 -0.61 12.36
C TRP A 274 -12.04 -2.08 12.81
N LYS A 275 -13.16 -2.59 13.35
CA LYS A 275 -13.30 -4.01 13.72
C LYS A 275 -13.27 -4.95 12.51
N ARG A 276 -13.89 -4.57 11.39
CA ARG A 276 -13.85 -5.37 10.13
C ARG A 276 -12.45 -5.43 9.56
N MET A 277 -11.71 -4.32 9.58
CA MET A 277 -10.31 -4.27 9.16
C MET A 277 -9.44 -5.21 10.00
N LYS A 278 -9.62 -5.22 11.33
CA LYS A 278 -8.96 -6.20 12.21
C LYS A 278 -9.21 -7.64 11.76
N ALA A 279 -10.47 -8.01 11.53
CA ALA A 279 -10.84 -9.35 11.10
C ALA A 279 -10.24 -9.71 9.72
N PHE A 280 -10.22 -8.76 8.78
CA PHE A 280 -9.59 -8.93 7.48
C PHE A 280 -8.07 -9.15 7.60
N LEU A 281 -7.38 -8.35 8.43
CA LEU A 281 -5.94 -8.49 8.65
C LEU A 281 -5.60 -9.83 9.32
N ILE A 282 -6.41 -10.29 10.28
CA ILE A 282 -6.26 -11.60 10.92
C ILE A 282 -6.42 -12.74 9.90
N ALA A 283 -7.40 -12.64 9.00
CA ALA A 283 -7.65 -13.67 7.98
C ALA A 283 -6.58 -13.71 6.87
N ASN A 284 -5.91 -12.59 6.60
CA ASN A 284 -4.97 -12.44 5.47
C ASN A 284 -3.53 -12.23 5.97
N VAL A 285 -3.01 -13.16 6.76
CA VAL A 285 -1.64 -13.09 7.29
C VAL A 285 -0.61 -13.16 6.16
N GLN A 286 0.32 -12.21 6.11
CA GLN A 286 1.39 -12.17 5.10
C GLN A 286 2.76 -12.29 5.74
N LEU A 287 3.48 -13.37 5.41
CA LEU A 287 4.85 -13.62 5.86
C LEU A 287 5.86 -13.37 4.74
N ASN A 288 7.12 -13.10 5.08
CA ASN A 288 8.17 -12.88 4.06
C ASN A 288 8.48 -14.15 3.26
N ALA A 289 8.26 -15.32 3.85
CA ALA A 289 8.49 -16.62 3.22
C ALA A 289 7.26 -17.53 3.36
N SER A 290 6.12 -17.16 2.75
CA SER A 290 5.02 -18.13 2.68
C SER A 290 5.43 -19.30 1.78
N ALA A 291 4.98 -20.52 2.12
CA ALA A 291 5.26 -21.70 1.30
C ALA A 291 4.78 -21.51 -0.15
N GLU A 292 3.69 -20.76 -0.34
CA GLU A 292 3.15 -20.40 -1.65
C GLU A 292 4.09 -19.48 -2.43
N ASP A 293 4.71 -18.48 -1.78
CA ASP A 293 5.68 -17.61 -2.46
C ASP A 293 6.97 -18.38 -2.79
N GLN A 294 7.44 -19.26 -1.90
CA GLN A 294 8.62 -20.08 -2.15
C GLN A 294 8.39 -21.02 -3.33
N GLU A 295 7.22 -21.69 -3.38
CA GLU A 295 6.82 -22.52 -4.50
C GLU A 295 6.67 -21.70 -5.80
N ALA A 296 6.10 -20.50 -5.72
CA ALA A 296 5.97 -19.59 -6.84
C ALA A 296 7.34 -19.13 -7.36
N THR A 297 8.27 -18.76 -6.48
CA THR A 297 9.65 -18.40 -6.84
C THR A 297 10.39 -19.56 -7.47
N GLN A 298 10.26 -20.77 -6.92
CA GLN A 298 10.85 -21.99 -7.52
C GLN A 298 10.29 -22.27 -8.93
N LYS A 299 9.01 -21.98 -9.16
CA LYS A 299 8.37 -22.06 -10.48
C LYS A 299 8.68 -20.85 -11.38
N GLY A 300 9.48 -19.90 -10.93
CA GLY A 300 9.81 -18.67 -11.64
C GLY A 300 8.59 -17.78 -11.89
N LEU A 301 7.60 -17.78 -10.99
CA LEU A 301 6.39 -16.96 -11.09
C LEU A 301 6.58 -15.59 -10.43
N LEU A 302 5.65 -14.68 -10.71
CA LEU A 302 5.62 -13.35 -10.10
C LEU A 302 5.04 -13.41 -8.69
N ILE A 303 5.82 -12.96 -7.71
CA ILE A 303 5.40 -12.83 -6.31
C ILE A 303 5.24 -11.35 -5.92
N PRO A 304 4.40 -10.99 -4.93
CA PRO A 304 4.32 -9.61 -4.48
C PRO A 304 5.64 -9.15 -3.84
N HIS A 305 6.08 -7.93 -4.15
CA HIS A 305 7.28 -7.37 -3.55
C HIS A 305 7.10 -7.17 -2.03
N PRO A 306 8.09 -7.51 -1.18
CA PRO A 306 7.93 -7.49 0.28
C PRO A 306 7.72 -6.08 0.86
N ASN A 307 8.25 -5.06 0.18
CA ASN A 307 8.32 -3.69 0.70
C ASN A 307 7.42 -2.69 -0.04
N ASN A 308 6.80 -3.09 -1.17
CA ASN A 308 5.97 -2.20 -1.98
C ASN A 308 4.82 -3.00 -2.60
N ASN A 309 3.58 -2.68 -2.24
CA ASN A 309 2.43 -3.48 -2.65
C ASN A 309 1.98 -3.25 -4.10
N SER A 310 2.54 -2.25 -4.79
CA SER A 310 2.28 -1.95 -6.20
C SER A 310 3.14 -2.78 -7.14
N VAL A 311 4.19 -3.42 -6.63
CA VAL A 311 5.16 -4.17 -7.44
C VAL A 311 5.04 -5.65 -7.20
N LYS A 312 5.18 -6.41 -8.28
CA LYS A 312 5.50 -7.83 -8.26
C LYS A 312 6.93 -8.02 -8.73
N ILE A 313 7.59 -9.03 -8.18
CA ILE A 313 8.97 -9.39 -8.51
C ILE A 313 9.00 -10.82 -9.04
N ARG A 314 9.84 -11.03 -10.03
CA ARG A 314 10.19 -12.35 -10.57
C ARG A 314 11.70 -12.45 -10.63
N GLU A 315 12.23 -13.54 -10.13
CA GLU A 315 13.65 -13.85 -10.26
C GLU A 315 13.92 -14.51 -11.63
N LEU A 316 14.92 -14.00 -12.33
CA LEU A 316 15.39 -14.46 -13.63
C LEU A 316 16.87 -14.83 -13.56
N GLU A 317 17.38 -15.50 -14.59
CA GLU A 317 18.81 -15.78 -14.78
C GLU A 317 19.32 -15.14 -16.07
N CYS A 318 20.64 -14.95 -16.18
CA CYS A 318 21.25 -14.34 -17.37
C CYS A 318 21.60 -15.39 -18.43
N PHE A 319 21.25 -15.14 -19.69
CA PHE A 319 21.68 -15.98 -20.82
C PHE A 319 23.12 -15.72 -21.30
N ILE A 320 23.73 -14.60 -20.89
CA ILE A 320 25.02 -14.14 -21.44
C ILE A 320 26.19 -14.63 -20.61
N CYS A 321 26.15 -14.43 -19.29
CA CYS A 321 27.24 -14.84 -18.41
C CYS A 321 27.06 -16.24 -17.82
N ASP A 322 25.89 -16.88 -18.03
CA ASP A 322 25.50 -18.18 -17.46
C ASP A 322 25.71 -18.29 -15.93
N ASP A 323 25.83 -17.14 -15.26
CA ASP A 323 25.96 -17.05 -13.81
C ASP A 323 24.59 -17.29 -13.16
N LYS A 324 24.56 -18.06 -12.07
CA LYS A 324 23.33 -18.43 -11.36
C LYS A 324 22.78 -17.33 -10.45
N THR A 325 23.42 -16.17 -10.40
CA THR A 325 22.94 -15.01 -9.66
C THR A 325 21.56 -14.61 -10.19
N LYS A 326 20.60 -14.53 -9.27
CA LYS A 326 19.21 -14.17 -9.58
C LYS A 326 19.09 -12.69 -9.90
N ILE A 327 18.32 -12.40 -10.93
CA ILE A 327 18.04 -11.05 -11.43
C ILE A 327 16.58 -10.70 -11.12
N ASN A 328 16.37 -9.58 -10.46
CA ASN A 328 15.06 -9.06 -10.14
C ASN A 328 14.43 -8.40 -11.37
N ALA A 329 13.36 -9.00 -11.88
CA ALA A 329 12.46 -8.39 -12.85
C ALA A 329 11.22 -7.86 -12.14
N PHE A 330 11.05 -6.56 -12.18
CA PHE A 330 9.91 -5.90 -11.56
C PHE A 330 8.76 -5.74 -12.54
N GLN A 331 7.54 -5.92 -12.04
CA GLN A 331 6.32 -5.66 -12.78
C GLN A 331 5.35 -4.85 -11.92
N LEU A 332 4.86 -3.75 -12.49
CA LEU A 332 3.84 -2.94 -11.85
C LEU A 332 2.48 -3.64 -11.88
N ARG A 333 1.72 -3.58 -10.78
CA ARG A 333 0.33 -4.04 -10.72
C ARG A 333 -0.57 -3.10 -11.52
N HIS A 334 -1.51 -3.68 -12.26
CA HIS A 334 -2.51 -2.94 -13.01
C HIS A 334 -3.26 -1.96 -12.11
N TYR A 335 -3.44 -0.73 -12.60
CA TYR A 335 -4.16 0.36 -11.91
C TYR A 335 -3.61 0.71 -10.51
N SER A 336 -2.34 0.41 -10.22
CA SER A 336 -1.74 0.80 -8.93
C SER A 336 -1.27 2.26 -8.89
N GLN A 337 -1.00 2.86 -10.05
CA GLN A 337 -0.46 4.22 -10.17
C GLN A 337 -1.31 5.05 -11.13
N VAL A 338 -1.40 6.35 -10.86
CA VAL A 338 -1.88 7.36 -11.81
C VAL A 338 -0.75 7.67 -12.79
N GLN A 339 -1.07 7.53 -14.07
CA GLN A 339 -0.14 7.71 -15.18
C GLN A 339 -0.45 9.00 -15.93
N ASP A 340 0.60 9.62 -16.45
CA ASP A 340 0.52 10.69 -17.43
C ASP A 340 1.51 10.39 -18.57
N SER A 341 1.26 10.92 -19.76
CA SER A 341 2.13 10.69 -20.92
C SER A 341 2.61 12.01 -21.48
N ASN A 342 3.91 12.10 -21.74
CA ASN A 342 4.51 13.26 -22.39
C ASN A 342 4.11 13.35 -23.88
N ILE A 343 4.49 14.43 -24.56
CA ILE A 343 4.16 14.63 -25.98
C ILE A 343 4.66 13.47 -26.87
N PHE A 344 5.78 12.83 -26.52
CA PHE A 344 6.35 11.69 -27.24
C PHE A 344 5.64 10.36 -26.94
N GLY A 345 4.67 10.33 -26.02
CA GLY A 345 3.95 9.13 -25.62
C GLY A 345 4.66 8.28 -24.58
N ILE A 346 5.67 8.83 -23.88
CA ILE A 346 6.37 8.16 -22.78
C ILE A 346 5.60 8.39 -21.48
N THR A 347 5.30 7.29 -20.79
CA THR A 347 4.55 7.30 -19.54
C THR A 347 5.42 7.73 -18.36
N ARG A 348 4.89 8.65 -17.57
CA ARG A 348 5.36 9.08 -16.25
C ARG A 348 4.34 8.67 -15.18
N TYR A 349 4.84 8.37 -13.99
CA TYR A 349 4.02 7.98 -12.84
C TYR A 349 3.91 9.14 -11.85
N LEU A 350 2.70 9.62 -11.58
CA LEU A 350 2.47 10.83 -10.80
C LEU A 350 2.23 10.56 -9.31
N LYS A 351 1.36 9.60 -9.01
CA LYS A 351 0.98 9.22 -7.64
C LYS A 351 0.39 7.81 -7.60
N ALA A 352 0.33 7.22 -6.41
CA ALA A 352 -0.38 5.96 -6.21
C ALA A 352 -1.90 6.15 -6.21
N ASN A 353 -2.63 5.11 -6.61
CA ASN A 353 -4.05 4.99 -6.33
C ASN A 353 -4.28 4.56 -4.88
N ASP A 354 -5.50 4.71 -4.38
CA ASP A 354 -5.85 4.38 -3.00
C ASP A 354 -5.45 2.94 -2.65
N SER A 355 -4.89 2.77 -1.44
CA SER A 355 -4.37 1.49 -0.91
C SER A 355 -3.08 0.96 -1.54
N PHE A 356 -2.46 1.70 -2.47
CA PHE A 356 -1.20 1.33 -3.11
C PHE A 356 -0.03 2.23 -2.68
N ASP A 357 1.18 1.67 -2.64
CA ASP A 357 2.40 2.43 -2.43
C ASP A 357 2.83 3.11 -3.73
N PHE A 358 3.29 4.35 -3.64
CA PHE A 358 3.84 5.02 -4.82
C PHE A 358 5.15 4.38 -5.26
N ILE A 359 5.30 4.21 -6.57
CA ILE A 359 6.58 3.93 -7.19
C ILE A 359 6.61 4.50 -8.61
N ASP A 360 7.71 5.17 -8.93
CA ASP A 360 8.00 5.53 -10.31
C ASP A 360 8.58 4.30 -11.03
N PHE A 361 7.70 3.58 -11.72
CA PHE A 361 8.08 2.32 -12.36
C PHE A 361 9.12 2.52 -13.47
N SER A 362 9.21 3.71 -14.09
CA SER A 362 10.24 4.00 -15.09
C SER A 362 11.65 3.87 -14.53
N GLN A 363 11.86 4.08 -13.23
CA GLN A 363 13.16 3.94 -12.57
C GLN A 363 13.58 2.47 -12.36
N ILE A 364 12.62 1.55 -12.33
CA ILE A 364 12.85 0.12 -12.04
C ILE A 364 12.46 -0.82 -13.18
N ARG A 365 12.02 -0.27 -14.32
CA ARG A 365 11.51 -1.02 -15.47
C ARG A 365 12.59 -1.84 -16.18
N VAL A 366 13.80 -1.31 -16.27
CA VAL A 366 14.91 -1.98 -16.94
C VAL A 366 15.44 -3.10 -16.05
N ILE A 367 15.50 -4.31 -16.61
CA ILE A 367 16.11 -5.49 -16.03
C ILE A 367 17.59 -5.46 -16.37
N ILE A 368 18.45 -5.71 -15.38
CA ILE A 368 19.89 -5.68 -15.55
C ILE A 368 20.54 -6.83 -14.78
N CYS A 369 21.45 -7.54 -15.44
CA CYS A 369 22.26 -8.57 -14.80
C CYS A 369 23.33 -7.91 -13.91
N PRO A 370 23.44 -8.28 -12.62
CA PRO A 370 24.43 -7.68 -11.71
C PRO A 370 25.86 -8.14 -11.98
N VAL A 371 26.07 -9.15 -12.84
CA VAL A 371 27.39 -9.72 -13.14
C VAL A 371 27.96 -9.16 -14.44
N CYS A 372 27.22 -9.26 -15.55
CA CYS A 372 27.71 -8.82 -16.86
C CYS A 372 27.12 -7.48 -17.34
N TYR A 373 26.20 -6.89 -16.57
CA TYR A 373 25.54 -5.61 -16.85
C TYR A 373 24.74 -5.56 -18.15
N PHE A 374 24.43 -6.73 -18.74
CA PHE A 374 23.46 -6.77 -19.82
C PHE A 374 22.09 -6.32 -19.32
N ALA A 375 21.47 -5.40 -20.05
CA ALA A 375 20.24 -4.76 -19.63
C ALA A 375 19.20 -4.70 -20.75
N SER A 376 17.93 -4.91 -20.39
CA SER A 376 16.81 -4.81 -21.33
C SER A 376 15.50 -4.59 -20.59
N ILE A 377 14.52 -4.00 -21.28
CA ILE A 377 13.12 -3.91 -20.81
C ILE A 377 12.29 -5.15 -21.21
N ASP A 378 12.84 -6.03 -22.06
CA ASP A 378 12.16 -7.23 -22.54
C ASP A 378 12.68 -8.47 -21.79
N ASN A 379 11.78 -9.06 -20.99
CA ASN A 379 12.06 -10.23 -20.18
C ASN A 379 12.44 -11.47 -21.02
N ASN A 380 12.24 -11.45 -22.34
CA ASN A 380 12.61 -12.56 -23.22
C ASN A 380 14.12 -12.68 -23.43
N PHE A 381 14.90 -11.62 -23.17
CA PHE A 381 16.36 -11.68 -23.19
C PHE A 381 16.97 -12.28 -21.90
N PHE A 382 16.14 -12.78 -21.00
CA PHE A 382 16.58 -13.39 -19.74
C PHE A 382 15.94 -14.77 -19.56
N CYS A 383 16.61 -15.65 -18.82
CA CYS A 383 16.16 -17.01 -18.57
C CYS A 383 15.09 -17.02 -17.47
N LYS A 384 13.94 -17.62 -17.79
CA LYS A 384 12.77 -17.73 -16.90
C LYS A 384 12.70 -19.09 -16.18
N GLY A 385 13.65 -19.98 -16.44
CA GLY A 385 13.70 -21.38 -16.00
C GLY A 385 14.14 -22.32 -17.13
N GLU A 386 14.32 -23.61 -16.81
CA GLU A 386 14.97 -24.61 -17.67
C GLU A 386 14.36 -24.79 -19.08
N LYS A 387 13.06 -24.53 -19.23
CA LYS A 387 12.35 -24.68 -20.52
C LYS A 387 12.45 -23.45 -21.42
N HIS A 388 12.96 -22.32 -20.91
CA HIS A 388 13.04 -21.08 -21.68
C HIS A 388 14.28 -21.12 -22.57
N ARG A 389 14.06 -21.14 -23.89
CA ARG A 389 15.16 -21.14 -24.86
C ARG A 389 15.77 -19.75 -24.97
N MET A 390 17.09 -19.70 -25.04
CA MET A 390 17.84 -18.48 -25.35
C MET A 390 17.43 -17.97 -26.74
N PRO A 391 17.17 -16.66 -26.90
CA PRO A 391 16.93 -16.06 -28.21
C PRO A 391 18.11 -16.28 -29.16
N ASP A 392 17.84 -16.60 -30.43
CA ASP A 392 18.88 -16.92 -31.43
C ASP A 392 19.95 -15.84 -31.57
N ILE A 393 19.57 -14.56 -31.42
CA ILE A 393 20.51 -13.43 -31.49
C ILE A 393 21.55 -13.45 -30.36
N LEU A 394 21.22 -14.02 -29.20
CA LEU A 394 22.12 -14.17 -28.06
C LEU A 394 22.95 -15.46 -28.11
N CYS A 395 22.57 -16.41 -28.96
CA CYS A 395 23.24 -17.72 -29.07
C CYS A 395 24.68 -17.62 -29.59
N ASP A 396 25.04 -16.56 -30.32
CA ASP A 396 26.37 -16.52 -30.92
C ASP A 396 27.48 -16.24 -29.88
N PRO A 397 28.51 -17.10 -29.82
CA PRO A 397 29.59 -16.98 -28.85
C PRO A 397 30.40 -15.68 -28.93
N LYS A 398 30.57 -15.10 -30.13
CA LYS A 398 31.39 -13.89 -30.31
C LYS A 398 30.78 -12.71 -29.59
N PHE A 399 29.49 -12.48 -29.77
CA PHE A 399 28.77 -11.44 -29.04
C PHE A 399 28.92 -11.61 -27.52
N ARG A 400 28.74 -12.83 -26.99
CA ARG A 400 28.84 -13.08 -25.55
C ARG A 400 30.26 -12.83 -25.04
N GLN A 401 31.27 -13.27 -25.77
CA GLN A 401 32.67 -13.03 -25.40
C GLN A 401 33.01 -11.54 -25.42
N GLU A 402 32.70 -10.83 -26.51
CA GLU A 402 32.91 -9.37 -26.61
C GLU A 402 32.17 -8.59 -25.53
N TRP A 403 30.96 -9.05 -25.18
CA TRP A 403 30.21 -8.46 -24.08
C TRP A 403 30.99 -8.68 -22.78
N LEU A 404 31.31 -9.92 -22.41
CA LEU A 404 31.96 -10.26 -21.14
C LEU A 404 33.33 -9.59 -20.94
N GLU A 405 34.12 -9.41 -22.01
CA GLU A 405 35.44 -8.76 -21.94
C GLU A 405 35.38 -7.32 -21.38
N LYS A 406 34.26 -6.61 -21.57
CA LYS A 406 34.05 -5.24 -21.08
C LYS A 406 33.20 -5.16 -19.80
N ALA A 407 33.03 -6.27 -19.07
CA ALA A 407 32.18 -6.27 -17.88
C ALA A 407 32.74 -5.35 -16.77
N ASN A 408 34.07 -5.29 -16.61
CA ASN A 408 34.71 -4.45 -15.60
C ASN A 408 34.51 -2.95 -15.91
N ASP A 409 34.70 -2.54 -17.17
CA ASP A 409 34.45 -1.14 -17.60
C ASP A 409 33.00 -0.71 -17.30
N ARG A 410 32.04 -1.63 -17.50
CA ARG A 410 30.63 -1.37 -17.21
C ARG A 410 30.31 -1.32 -15.72
N GLN A 411 31.06 -2.06 -14.90
CA GLN A 411 30.95 -2.01 -13.44
C GLN A 411 31.35 -0.65 -12.88
N GLU A 412 32.39 -0.01 -13.44
CA GLU A 412 32.91 1.27 -12.95
C GLU A 412 31.85 2.39 -12.96
N LEU A 413 30.90 2.34 -13.89
CA LEU A 413 29.79 3.30 -13.98
C LEU A 413 28.86 3.30 -12.75
N PHE A 414 28.88 2.23 -11.95
CA PHE A 414 28.08 2.12 -10.73
C PHE A 414 28.84 2.52 -9.47
N GLY A 415 30.18 2.50 -9.48
CA GLY A 415 31.01 2.78 -8.31
C GLY A 415 30.57 1.99 -7.07
N ASP A 416 30.37 2.68 -5.95
CA ASP A 416 29.96 2.07 -4.66
C ASP A 416 28.46 1.69 -4.61
N LYS A 417 27.70 1.86 -5.69
CA LYS A 417 26.22 1.71 -5.73
C LYS A 417 25.73 0.40 -6.34
N LEU A 418 26.58 -0.62 -6.39
CA LEU A 418 26.23 -1.92 -7.00
C LEU A 418 25.01 -2.59 -6.33
N ASP A 419 24.83 -2.38 -5.02
CA ASP A 419 23.70 -2.91 -4.27
C ASP A 419 22.34 -2.33 -4.73
N GLU A 420 22.34 -1.14 -5.36
CA GLU A 420 21.12 -0.51 -5.87
C GLU A 420 20.57 -1.20 -7.12
N ILE A 421 21.39 -1.92 -7.89
CA ILE A 421 21.02 -2.53 -9.18
C ILE A 421 19.79 -3.45 -9.03
N GLN A 422 19.73 -4.22 -7.95
CA GLN A 422 18.64 -5.16 -7.67
C GLN A 422 17.53 -4.55 -6.80
N SER A 423 17.66 -3.29 -6.38
CA SER A 423 16.74 -2.60 -5.47
C SER A 423 15.62 -1.87 -6.21
N ILE A 424 14.48 -1.69 -5.54
CA ILE A 424 13.41 -0.78 -5.97
C ILE A 424 13.70 0.69 -5.63
N GLN A 425 14.67 0.94 -4.75
CA GLN A 425 15.12 2.28 -4.35
C GLN A 425 16.47 2.52 -5.01
N ARG A 426 16.44 3.07 -6.23
CA ARG A 426 17.63 3.40 -7.02
C ARG A 426 17.85 4.91 -6.99
N SER A 427 19.09 5.35 -6.87
CA SER A 427 19.44 6.76 -7.04
C SER A 427 19.37 7.16 -8.52
N HIS A 428 19.20 8.47 -8.79
CA HIS A 428 19.08 8.97 -10.17
C HIS A 428 20.28 8.58 -11.05
N SER A 429 21.51 8.61 -10.50
CA SER A 429 22.72 8.20 -11.23
C SER A 429 22.68 6.73 -11.63
N THR A 430 22.22 5.86 -10.73
CA THR A 430 22.09 4.42 -10.99
C THR A 430 21.05 4.14 -12.07
N VAL A 431 19.91 4.85 -12.03
CA VAL A 431 18.86 4.72 -13.05
C VAL A 431 19.40 5.12 -14.43
N ILE A 432 20.09 6.26 -14.53
CA ILE A 432 20.70 6.73 -15.77
C ILE A 432 21.70 5.69 -16.32
N ALA A 433 22.60 5.18 -15.47
CA ALA A 433 23.57 4.16 -15.87
C ALA A 433 22.91 2.87 -16.37
N ILE A 434 21.84 2.40 -15.71
CA ILE A 434 21.08 1.22 -16.14
C ILE A 434 20.47 1.43 -17.53
N TYR A 435 19.90 2.61 -17.79
CA TYR A 435 19.35 2.94 -19.11
C TYR A 435 20.43 3.04 -20.18
N GLN A 436 21.60 3.61 -19.86
CA GLN A 436 22.75 3.65 -20.77
C GLN A 436 23.23 2.24 -21.13
N HIS A 437 23.30 1.32 -20.17
CA HIS A 437 23.62 -0.09 -20.43
C HIS A 437 22.57 -0.80 -21.30
N ALA A 438 21.29 -0.48 -21.11
CA ALA A 438 20.23 -1.03 -21.95
C ALA A 438 20.30 -0.52 -23.39
N ILE A 439 20.61 0.77 -23.56
CA ILE A 439 20.86 1.38 -24.88
C ILE A 439 22.07 0.72 -25.54
N GLU A 440 23.20 0.58 -24.83
CA GLU A 440 24.40 -0.11 -25.34
C GLU A 440 24.09 -1.55 -25.77
N SER A 441 23.33 -2.27 -24.94
CA SER A 441 22.89 -3.64 -25.22
C SER A 441 22.12 -3.70 -26.55
N MET A 442 21.13 -2.81 -26.75
CA MET A 442 20.37 -2.78 -28.00
C MET A 442 21.20 -2.32 -29.20
N THR A 443 22.11 -1.35 -29.02
CA THR A 443 23.01 -0.88 -30.08
C THR A 443 23.93 -2.00 -30.57
N LYS A 444 24.48 -2.80 -29.65
CA LYS A 444 25.34 -3.95 -30.00
C LYS A 444 24.56 -5.05 -30.71
N LEU A 445 23.36 -5.39 -30.24
CA LEU A 445 22.49 -6.35 -30.91
C LEU A 445 22.07 -5.87 -32.31
N ARG A 446 21.75 -4.58 -32.46
CA ARG A 446 21.45 -3.96 -33.75
C ARG A 446 22.62 -4.06 -34.72
N ALA A 447 23.84 -3.70 -34.28
CA ALA A 447 25.04 -3.77 -35.12
C ALA A 447 25.30 -5.19 -35.66
N LYS A 448 24.98 -6.20 -34.86
CA LYS A 448 25.04 -7.60 -35.29
C LYS A 448 23.97 -7.96 -36.33
N CYS A 449 22.72 -7.56 -36.12
CA CYS A 449 21.66 -7.80 -37.12
C CYS A 449 22.02 -7.26 -38.50
N LEU A 450 22.70 -6.12 -38.56
CA LEU A 450 23.19 -5.54 -39.80
C LEU A 450 24.22 -6.43 -40.52
N VAL A 451 25.10 -7.11 -39.77
CA VAL A 451 26.10 -8.04 -40.32
C VAL A 451 25.43 -9.32 -40.82
N ASP A 452 24.43 -9.82 -40.10
CA ASP A 452 23.76 -11.09 -40.37
C ASP A 452 22.56 -10.97 -41.34
N ASN A 453 22.29 -9.77 -41.90
CA ASN A 453 21.09 -9.45 -42.68
C ASN A 453 19.77 -9.84 -41.99
N LEU A 454 19.74 -9.71 -40.66
CA LEU A 454 18.56 -9.94 -39.83
C LEU A 454 17.82 -8.62 -39.61
N GLY A 455 16.58 -8.68 -39.09
CA GLY A 455 15.69 -7.51 -38.91
C GLY A 455 16.23 -6.44 -37.94
N GLU A 456 17.18 -5.61 -38.40
CA GLU A 456 17.80 -4.49 -37.67
C GLU A 456 16.76 -3.52 -37.10
N GLU A 457 15.71 -3.27 -37.87
CA GLU A 457 14.66 -2.29 -37.58
C GLU A 457 13.95 -2.56 -36.24
N GLU A 458 13.82 -3.83 -35.82
CA GLU A 458 13.21 -4.17 -34.52
C GLU A 458 14.06 -3.64 -33.36
N TYR A 459 15.37 -3.88 -33.40
CA TYR A 459 16.31 -3.46 -32.36
C TYR A 459 16.54 -1.95 -32.39
N LEU A 460 16.50 -1.33 -33.57
CA LEU A 460 16.51 0.12 -33.71
C LEU A 460 15.28 0.76 -33.05
N GLY A 461 14.09 0.19 -33.25
CA GLY A 461 12.88 0.64 -32.56
C GLY A 461 12.97 0.51 -31.04
N LYS A 462 13.58 -0.58 -30.53
CA LYS A 462 13.83 -0.77 -29.08
C LYS A 462 14.84 0.25 -28.55
N GLU A 463 15.93 0.52 -29.28
CA GLU A 463 16.93 1.54 -28.92
C GLU A 463 16.29 2.93 -28.82
N ILE A 464 15.54 3.36 -29.84
CA ILE A 464 14.84 4.65 -29.85
C ILE A 464 13.89 4.77 -28.65
N ASN A 465 13.15 3.71 -28.32
CA ASN A 465 12.23 3.73 -27.19
C ASN A 465 12.96 3.86 -25.84
N LEU A 466 14.10 3.18 -25.66
CA LEU A 466 14.92 3.30 -24.45
C LEU A 466 15.49 4.70 -24.29
N ARG A 467 16.00 5.30 -25.38
CA ARG A 467 16.51 6.68 -25.38
C ARG A 467 15.41 7.68 -25.04
N LEU A 468 14.21 7.55 -25.62
CA LEU A 468 13.06 8.40 -25.26
C LEU A 468 12.64 8.28 -23.79
N GLN A 469 12.73 7.07 -23.22
CA GLN A 469 12.50 6.88 -21.78
C GLN A 469 13.59 7.55 -20.93
N LEU A 470 14.86 7.47 -21.36
CA LEU A 470 15.97 8.16 -20.69
C LEU A 470 15.81 9.68 -20.77
N VAL A 471 15.39 10.23 -21.91
CA VAL A 471 15.05 11.66 -22.10
C VAL A 471 14.02 12.10 -21.06
N GLU A 472 12.91 11.37 -20.90
CA GLU A 472 11.90 11.71 -19.88
C GLU A 472 12.47 11.66 -18.46
N LEU A 473 13.28 10.65 -18.13
CA LEU A 473 13.90 10.51 -16.82
C LEU A 473 14.89 11.64 -16.53
N LEU A 474 15.73 12.03 -17.50
CA LEU A 474 16.68 13.13 -17.37
C LEU A 474 15.95 14.47 -17.13
N MET A 475 14.86 14.71 -17.86
CA MET A 475 14.01 15.88 -17.64
C MET A 475 13.37 15.86 -16.24
N GLN A 476 12.89 14.69 -15.79
CA GLN A 476 12.34 14.52 -14.44
C GLN A 476 13.39 14.73 -13.34
N PHE A 477 14.65 14.36 -13.59
CA PHE A 477 15.78 14.56 -12.69
C PHE A 477 16.39 15.97 -12.80
N GLU A 478 15.73 16.90 -13.50
CA GLU A 478 16.15 18.29 -13.71
C GLU A 478 17.47 18.45 -14.50
N ASN A 479 17.89 17.41 -15.23
CA ASN A 479 19.06 17.44 -16.09
C ASN A 479 18.68 17.78 -17.54
N ILE A 480 18.22 19.02 -17.72
CA ILE A 480 17.60 19.51 -18.97
C ILE A 480 18.58 19.42 -20.15
N ASN A 481 19.83 19.83 -19.98
CA ASN A 481 20.81 19.86 -21.08
C ASN A 481 21.09 18.46 -21.61
N GLN A 482 21.34 17.49 -20.72
CA GLN A 482 21.59 16.10 -21.13
C GLN A 482 20.33 15.47 -21.75
N SER A 483 19.14 15.82 -21.23
CA SER A 483 17.87 15.39 -21.81
C SER A 483 17.71 15.85 -23.26
N GLU A 484 18.04 17.11 -23.55
CA GLU A 484 17.93 17.68 -24.90
C GLU A 484 19.00 17.14 -25.85
N GLU A 485 20.22 16.89 -25.36
CA GLU A 485 21.28 16.22 -26.11
C GLU A 485 20.85 14.80 -26.51
N GLU A 486 20.29 14.04 -25.57
CA GLU A 486 19.81 12.69 -25.84
C GLU A 486 18.60 12.69 -26.79
N LEU A 487 17.72 13.70 -26.72
CA LEU A 487 16.63 13.89 -27.68
C LEU A 487 17.16 14.17 -29.09
N ARG A 488 18.25 14.93 -29.24
CA ARG A 488 18.92 15.16 -30.53
C ARG A 488 19.53 13.87 -31.09
N GLU A 489 20.05 12.98 -30.25
CA GLU A 489 20.49 11.65 -30.70
C GLU A 489 19.31 10.79 -31.19
N VAL A 490 18.15 10.88 -30.51
CA VAL A 490 16.91 10.25 -30.99
C VAL A 490 16.49 10.81 -32.34
N GLU A 491 16.55 12.12 -32.55
CA GLU A 491 16.25 12.75 -33.86
C GLU A 491 17.14 12.17 -34.97
N LYS A 492 18.45 12.04 -34.74
CA LYS A 492 19.40 11.45 -35.72
C LYS A 492 19.00 10.03 -36.10
N LEU A 493 18.66 9.19 -35.12
CA LEU A 493 18.23 7.81 -35.36
C LEU A 493 16.88 7.76 -36.11
N CYS A 494 15.91 8.56 -35.68
CA CYS A 494 14.60 8.66 -36.33
C CYS A 494 14.71 9.17 -37.77
N TYR A 495 15.61 10.12 -38.05
CA TYR A 495 15.86 10.63 -39.39
C TYR A 495 16.47 9.57 -40.32
N LYS A 496 17.38 8.74 -39.80
CA LYS A 496 17.90 7.58 -40.54
C LYS A 496 16.75 6.64 -40.91
N VAL A 497 15.89 6.27 -39.95
CA VAL A 497 14.71 5.42 -40.24
C VAL A 497 13.80 6.09 -41.28
N PHE A 498 13.49 7.37 -41.11
CA PHE A 498 12.62 8.12 -42.01
C PHE A 498 13.10 8.08 -43.46
N THR A 499 14.41 8.09 -43.68
CA THR A 499 15.02 8.12 -45.02
C THR A 499 15.34 6.73 -45.60
N THR A 500 15.63 5.73 -44.76
CA THR A 500 16.14 4.42 -45.23
C THR A 500 15.25 3.22 -44.94
N SER A 501 14.25 3.34 -44.06
CA SER A 501 13.47 2.20 -43.55
C SER A 501 12.50 1.66 -44.60
N GLY A 502 12.44 0.32 -44.73
CA GLY A 502 11.40 -0.38 -45.50
C GLY A 502 10.14 -0.63 -44.67
N ASN A 503 10.22 -0.48 -43.35
CA ASN A 503 9.09 -0.67 -42.43
C ASN A 503 8.30 0.62 -42.23
N ASP A 504 7.12 0.66 -42.84
CA ASP A 504 6.20 1.79 -42.77
C ASP A 504 5.78 2.13 -41.33
N LEU A 505 5.56 1.13 -40.47
CA LEU A 505 5.10 1.38 -39.09
C LEU A 505 6.17 2.08 -38.26
N LEU A 506 7.42 1.62 -38.36
CA LEU A 506 8.54 2.24 -37.66
C LEU A 506 8.83 3.64 -38.21
N ALA A 507 8.78 3.81 -39.53
CA ALA A 507 8.93 5.11 -40.19
C ALA A 507 7.89 6.11 -39.68
N LEU A 508 6.60 5.74 -39.65
CA LEU A 508 5.52 6.61 -39.16
C LEU A 508 5.72 7.04 -37.70
N LYS A 509 6.13 6.10 -36.83
CA LYS A 509 6.46 6.40 -35.43
C LYS A 509 7.63 7.37 -35.31
N CYS A 510 8.68 7.18 -36.10
CA CYS A 510 9.85 8.06 -36.12
C CYS A 510 9.50 9.44 -36.65
N THR A 511 8.70 9.56 -37.72
CA THR A 511 8.25 10.85 -38.24
C THR A 511 7.40 11.61 -37.23
N ARG A 512 6.54 10.92 -36.46
CA ARG A 512 5.80 11.54 -35.35
C ARG A 512 6.76 12.16 -34.32
N VAL A 513 7.79 11.42 -33.92
CA VAL A 513 8.81 11.92 -32.97
C VAL A 513 9.57 13.11 -33.55
N LEU A 514 9.97 13.05 -34.82
CA LEU A 514 10.65 14.16 -35.50
C LEU A 514 9.78 15.43 -35.57
N LEU A 515 8.50 15.31 -35.91
CA LEU A 515 7.57 16.44 -35.93
C LEU A 515 7.45 17.09 -34.53
N LEU A 516 7.24 16.29 -33.50
CA LEU A 516 7.09 16.77 -32.12
C LEU A 516 8.37 17.40 -31.59
N SER A 517 9.53 16.84 -31.93
CA SER A 517 10.83 17.39 -31.55
C SER A 517 11.12 18.70 -32.28
N ALA A 518 10.79 18.79 -33.57
CA ALA A 518 10.87 20.03 -34.35
C ALA A 518 9.96 21.12 -33.78
N LEU A 519 8.75 20.78 -33.31
CA LEU A 519 7.86 21.70 -32.60
C LEU A 519 8.47 22.16 -31.27
N TYR A 520 9.02 21.23 -30.48
CA TYR A 520 9.65 21.53 -29.20
C TYR A 520 10.79 22.55 -29.36
N PHE A 521 11.65 22.34 -30.37
CA PHE A 521 12.80 23.19 -30.66
C PHE A 521 12.50 24.38 -31.59
N ASP A 522 11.24 24.65 -31.92
CA ASP A 522 10.77 25.75 -32.78
C ASP A 522 11.40 25.77 -34.20
N GLN A 523 11.63 24.57 -34.77
CA GLN A 523 12.18 24.37 -36.11
C GLN A 523 11.08 24.41 -37.18
N THR A 524 10.58 25.60 -37.48
CA THR A 524 9.39 25.82 -38.35
C THR A 524 9.47 25.14 -39.72
N GLN A 525 10.63 25.14 -40.37
CA GLN A 525 10.82 24.52 -41.68
C GLN A 525 10.67 22.98 -41.62
N ASP A 526 11.20 22.35 -40.59
CA ASP A 526 11.14 20.89 -40.42
C ASP A 526 9.72 20.44 -40.07
N VAL A 527 9.00 21.22 -39.26
CA VAL A 527 7.58 20.97 -38.96
C VAL A 527 6.73 20.93 -40.23
N GLU A 528 6.90 21.91 -41.12
CA GLU A 528 6.21 21.95 -42.41
C GLU A 528 6.56 20.72 -43.28
N ASN A 529 7.85 20.35 -43.35
CA ASN A 529 8.33 19.21 -44.12
C ASN A 529 7.71 17.88 -43.64
N TYR A 530 7.72 17.63 -42.33
CA TYR A 530 7.16 16.41 -41.76
C TYR A 530 5.64 16.37 -41.85
N TYR A 531 4.95 17.51 -41.68
CA TYR A 531 3.50 17.56 -41.86
C TYR A 531 3.10 17.25 -43.31
N ARG A 532 3.78 17.85 -44.31
CA ARG A 532 3.56 17.54 -45.73
C ARG A 532 3.83 16.09 -46.07
N PHE A 533 4.81 15.46 -45.43
CA PHE A 533 5.03 14.02 -45.56
C PHE A 533 3.76 13.23 -45.19
N PHE A 534 3.11 13.55 -44.06
CA PHE A 534 1.87 12.87 -43.66
C PHE A 534 0.72 13.12 -44.66
N GLU A 535 0.61 14.33 -45.22
CA GLU A 535 -0.39 14.64 -46.26
C GLU A 535 -0.16 13.84 -47.55
N ASN A 536 1.07 13.82 -48.06
CA ASN A 536 1.43 13.07 -49.26
C ASN A 536 1.28 11.56 -49.03
N PHE A 537 1.71 11.06 -47.87
CA PHE A 537 1.59 9.64 -47.52
C PHE A 537 0.12 9.17 -47.52
N LYS A 538 -0.81 10.02 -47.07
CA LYS A 538 -2.26 9.74 -47.13
C LYS A 538 -2.78 9.58 -48.56
N ILE A 539 -2.27 10.38 -49.49
CA ILE A 539 -2.71 10.38 -50.90
C ILE A 539 -2.05 9.21 -51.66
N ASP A 540 -0.74 9.04 -51.49
CA ASP A 540 0.07 8.22 -52.39
C ASP A 540 0.23 6.77 -51.93
N LYS A 541 0.27 6.52 -50.61
CA LYS A 541 0.68 5.22 -50.04
C LYS A 541 -0.41 4.48 -49.28
N LEU A 542 -1.43 5.17 -48.79
CA LEU A 542 -2.44 4.60 -47.88
C LEU A 542 -3.14 3.33 -48.42
N ILE A 543 -3.40 3.29 -49.72
CA ILE A 543 -4.13 2.20 -50.40
C ILE A 543 -3.29 0.90 -50.42
N PHE A 544 -1.96 1.02 -50.41
CA PHE A 544 -1.03 -0.10 -50.53
C PHE A 544 -0.64 -0.73 -49.18
N LEU A 545 -1.03 -0.10 -48.06
CA LEU A 545 -0.70 -0.59 -46.72
C LEU A 545 -1.61 -1.73 -46.29
N LYS A 546 -1.04 -2.62 -45.47
CA LYS A 546 -1.79 -3.61 -44.69
C LYS A 546 -2.79 -2.93 -43.75
N TYR A 547 -3.87 -3.65 -43.41
CA TYR A 547 -4.98 -3.10 -42.64
C TYR A 547 -4.56 -2.54 -41.27
N ASP A 548 -3.69 -3.25 -40.55
CA ASP A 548 -3.14 -2.86 -39.25
C ASP A 548 -2.34 -1.55 -39.31
N VAL A 549 -1.46 -1.41 -40.31
CA VAL A 549 -0.68 -0.19 -40.53
C VAL A 549 -1.58 0.97 -40.98
N ARG A 550 -2.60 0.69 -41.78
CA ARG A 550 -3.58 1.70 -42.24
C ARG A 550 -4.43 2.23 -41.08
N ASP A 551 -4.94 1.35 -40.21
CA ASP A 551 -5.71 1.76 -39.03
C ASP A 551 -4.86 2.63 -38.09
N TYR A 552 -3.61 2.20 -37.86
CA TYR A 552 -2.64 2.99 -37.09
C TYR A 552 -2.40 4.38 -37.71
N PHE A 553 -2.16 4.43 -39.03
CA PHE A 553 -1.95 5.69 -39.73
C PHE A 553 -3.15 6.62 -39.63
N ASN A 554 -4.38 6.12 -39.79
CA ASN A 554 -5.57 6.96 -39.75
C ASN A 554 -5.74 7.66 -38.38
N LYS A 555 -5.52 6.92 -37.29
CA LYS A 555 -5.53 7.47 -35.92
C LYS A 555 -4.43 8.51 -35.74
N LEU A 556 -3.21 8.14 -36.15
CA LEU A 556 -2.06 9.03 -36.09
C LEU A 556 -2.28 10.31 -36.90
N TYR A 557 -2.84 10.23 -38.10
CA TYR A 557 -3.04 11.38 -38.98
C TYR A 557 -4.03 12.40 -38.40
N LEU A 558 -5.08 11.94 -37.70
CA LEU A 558 -5.99 12.84 -36.97
C LEU A 558 -5.25 13.55 -35.84
N GLU A 559 -4.43 12.83 -35.08
CA GLU A 559 -3.58 13.38 -34.04
C GLU A 559 -2.61 14.43 -34.61
N ILE A 560 -1.89 14.11 -35.69
CA ILE A 560 -0.93 15.02 -36.35
C ILE A 560 -1.62 16.29 -36.86
N LYS A 561 -2.85 16.20 -37.41
CA LYS A 561 -3.61 17.38 -37.82
C LYS A 561 -3.96 18.29 -36.65
N LEU A 562 -4.37 17.70 -35.53
CA LEU A 562 -4.66 18.47 -34.33
C LEU A 562 -3.39 19.12 -33.78
N ILE A 563 -2.30 18.36 -33.64
CA ILE A 563 -0.98 18.86 -33.22
C ILE A 563 -0.55 20.04 -34.10
N TYR A 564 -0.66 19.90 -35.43
CA TYR A 564 -0.25 20.95 -36.36
C TYR A 564 -1.11 22.22 -36.24
N SER A 565 -2.42 22.08 -36.09
CA SER A 565 -3.32 23.24 -35.93
C SER A 565 -3.13 23.96 -34.60
N LYS A 566 -2.69 23.26 -33.56
CA LYS A 566 -2.45 23.77 -32.21
C LYS A 566 -0.95 23.81 -31.84
N LYS A 567 -0.09 23.96 -32.85
CA LYS A 567 1.38 23.85 -32.73
C LYS A 567 2.03 24.72 -31.64
N GLU A 568 1.43 25.86 -31.32
CA GLU A 568 1.92 26.77 -30.28
C GLU A 568 1.98 26.11 -28.88
N PHE A 569 1.10 25.15 -28.57
CA PHE A 569 1.13 24.44 -27.28
C PHE A 569 2.26 23.40 -27.17
N TYR A 570 2.89 23.03 -28.28
CA TYR A 570 3.94 22.01 -28.33
C TYR A 570 5.35 22.61 -28.30
N LYS A 571 5.47 23.95 -28.23
CA LYS A 571 6.75 24.65 -28.10
C LYS A 571 7.31 24.48 -26.70
N LYS A 572 8.65 24.44 -26.57
CA LYS A 572 9.35 24.35 -25.27
C LYS A 572 8.85 25.37 -24.23
N SER A 573 8.53 26.59 -24.65
CA SER A 573 8.04 27.65 -23.75
C SER A 573 6.64 27.41 -23.18
N ALA A 574 5.82 26.59 -23.85
CA ALA A 574 4.46 26.28 -23.45
C ALA A 574 4.35 24.99 -22.61
N LEU A 575 5.42 24.20 -22.54
CA LEU A 575 5.45 22.89 -21.90
C LEU A 575 6.10 22.95 -20.52
N LYS A 576 5.66 22.06 -19.62
CA LYS A 576 6.36 21.76 -18.36
C LYS A 576 7.26 20.55 -18.57
N GLY A 577 8.52 20.78 -18.94
CA GLY A 577 9.40 19.73 -19.45
C GLY A 577 8.91 19.28 -20.83
N TYR A 578 8.44 18.04 -20.95
CA TYR A 578 7.82 17.51 -22.17
C TYR A 578 6.31 17.29 -22.06
N HIS A 579 5.65 17.87 -21.05
CA HIS A 579 4.23 17.66 -20.77
C HIS A 579 3.41 18.91 -21.07
N LEU A 580 2.25 18.70 -21.69
CA LEU A 580 1.22 19.73 -21.85
C LEU A 580 0.60 20.07 -20.50
N ASP A 581 0.11 21.30 -20.36
CA ASP A 581 -0.73 21.66 -19.22
C ASP A 581 -2.00 20.79 -19.20
N LEU A 582 -2.43 20.35 -18.01
CA LEU A 582 -3.61 19.49 -17.83
C LEU A 582 -4.88 20.08 -18.44
N SER A 583 -5.03 21.41 -18.41
CA SER A 583 -6.18 22.11 -19.00
C SER A 583 -6.16 22.02 -20.53
N VAL A 584 -4.99 22.23 -21.14
CA VAL A 584 -4.78 22.11 -22.59
C VAL A 584 -4.97 20.66 -23.03
N LYS A 585 -4.43 19.71 -22.29
CA LYS A 585 -4.56 18.28 -22.57
C LYS A 585 -6.03 17.85 -22.59
N LYS A 586 -6.84 18.24 -21.59
CA LYS A 586 -8.28 17.94 -21.57
C LYS A 586 -9.02 18.56 -22.76
N ALA A 587 -8.72 19.81 -23.11
CA ALA A 587 -9.35 20.45 -24.26
C ALA A 587 -9.02 19.75 -25.58
N LEU A 588 -7.79 19.23 -25.74
CA LEU A 588 -7.40 18.47 -26.93
C LEU A 588 -8.03 17.07 -26.97
N GLU A 589 -8.18 16.42 -25.82
CA GLU A 589 -8.85 15.10 -25.70
C GLU A 589 -10.35 15.18 -26.03
N GLU A 590 -11.01 16.31 -25.81
CA GLU A 590 -12.42 16.53 -26.20
C GLU A 590 -12.59 16.78 -27.72
N GLU A 591 -11.53 17.21 -28.41
CA GLU A 591 -11.53 17.47 -29.87
C GLU A 591 -11.16 16.22 -30.72
N LEU A 592 -10.59 15.17 -30.12
CA LEU A 592 -10.20 13.89 -30.75
C LEU A 592 -11.29 12.82 -30.61
#